data_AF-A0ABD6EC73-F1
#
_entry.id   AF-A0ABD6EC73-F1
#
_cell.length_a   1.000
_cell.length_b   1.000
_cell.length_c   1.000
_cell.angle_alpha   90.00
_cell.angle_beta   90.00
_cell.angle_gamma   90.00
#
_symmetry.space_group_name_H-M   'P 1'
#
loop_
_entity.id
_entity.type
_entity.pdbx_description
1 polymer ?
#
loop_
_entity_poly.entity_id
_entity_poly.type
_entity_poly.pdbx_seq_one_letter_code
_entity_poly.pdbx_strand_id
1 'polypeptide(L)'
;MFSSAFRCPICAILLTPDKTAALKCGHVFHSFCILRWLELSKSCPLCRRAMSEAEVVTRLYFGESFYDESDRSVIEDDITKKIQSAQVQLRYEERKLRKITKDLEACQQEKNNLLWISAIAGFIILPFFLRRLSDGQ
;
A
#
# COMPACT_ATOMS: atom_id res chain seq x y z
N MET A 1 6.71 -32.17 -24.99
CA MET A 1 5.39 -31.65 -25.43
C MET A 1 4.36 -31.94 -24.34
N PHE A 2 4.16 -31.08 -23.35
CA PHE A 2 2.94 -31.07 -22.53
C PHE A 2 2.80 -29.69 -21.89
N SER A 3 2.26 -28.73 -22.63
CA SER A 3 1.58 -27.60 -22.00
C SER A 3 0.09 -27.92 -22.08
N SER A 4 -0.40 -28.73 -21.13
CA SER A 4 -1.83 -28.96 -20.98
C SER A 4 -2.44 -27.76 -20.29
N ALA A 5 -2.56 -26.66 -21.03
CA ALA A 5 -3.20 -25.46 -20.55
C ALA A 5 -4.70 -25.73 -20.34
N PHE A 6 -5.19 -25.53 -19.12
CA PHE A 6 -6.60 -25.79 -18.79
C PHE A 6 -7.50 -24.76 -19.47
N ARG A 7 -8.48 -25.24 -20.25
CA ARG A 7 -9.47 -24.42 -20.94
C ARG A 7 -10.82 -24.49 -20.25
N CYS A 8 -11.52 -23.37 -20.21
CA CYS A 8 -12.89 -23.30 -19.71
C CYS A 8 -13.83 -24.11 -20.61
N PRO A 9 -14.58 -25.10 -20.09
CA PRO A 9 -15.49 -25.91 -20.91
C PRO A 9 -16.66 -25.15 -21.54
N ILE A 10 -17.00 -23.95 -21.02
CA ILE A 10 -18.13 -23.14 -21.51
C ILE A 10 -17.72 -22.29 -22.72
N CYS A 11 -16.53 -21.70 -22.72
CA CYS A 11 -16.08 -20.77 -23.77
C CYS A 11 -14.84 -21.24 -24.55
N ALA A 12 -14.24 -22.38 -24.17
CA ALA A 12 -13.02 -22.95 -24.76
C ALA A 12 -11.76 -22.06 -24.70
N ILE A 13 -11.79 -20.99 -23.90
CA ILE A 13 -10.66 -20.08 -23.66
C ILE A 13 -9.84 -20.56 -22.44
N LEU A 14 -8.55 -20.23 -22.41
CA LEU A 14 -7.65 -20.53 -21.30
C LEU A 14 -8.16 -19.96 -19.97
N LEU A 15 -8.07 -20.77 -18.91
CA LEU A 15 -8.32 -20.35 -17.55
C LEU A 15 -7.14 -19.53 -17.03
N THR A 16 -7.44 -18.40 -16.39
CA THR A 16 -6.45 -17.57 -15.71
C THR A 16 -6.76 -17.56 -14.21
N PRO A 17 -5.73 -17.60 -13.34
CA PRO A 17 -5.93 -17.75 -11.89
C PRO A 17 -6.79 -16.64 -11.28
N ASP A 18 -6.73 -15.42 -11.84
CA ASP A 18 -7.49 -14.25 -11.41
C ASP A 18 -8.99 -14.29 -11.75
N LYS A 19 -9.40 -15.10 -12.73
CA LYS A 19 -10.80 -15.14 -13.24
C LYS A 19 -11.39 -16.54 -13.24
N THR A 20 -10.91 -17.40 -12.36
CA THR A 20 -11.41 -18.78 -12.20
C THR A 20 -12.39 -18.90 -11.05
N ALA A 21 -13.34 -19.82 -11.19
CA ALA A 21 -14.23 -20.23 -10.12
C ALA A 21 -14.43 -21.74 -10.17
N ALA A 22 -14.54 -22.36 -9.01
CA ALA A 22 -14.84 -23.78 -8.87
C ALA A 22 -16.24 -23.96 -8.27
N LEU A 23 -16.93 -25.01 -8.68
CA LEU A 23 -18.12 -25.49 -7.97
C LEU A 23 -17.71 -26.47 -6.87
N LYS A 24 -18.56 -26.69 -5.86
CA LYS A 24 -18.31 -27.73 -4.83
C LYS A 24 -18.17 -29.15 -5.40
N CYS A 25 -18.61 -29.38 -6.64
CA CYS A 25 -18.35 -30.65 -7.33
C CYS A 25 -16.91 -30.79 -7.85
N GLY A 26 -16.07 -29.76 -7.71
CA GLY A 26 -14.65 -29.75 -8.09
C GLY A 26 -14.35 -29.21 -9.49
N HIS A 27 -15.36 -28.98 -10.34
CA HIS A 27 -15.15 -28.48 -11.70
C HIS A 27 -14.87 -26.97 -11.74
N VAL A 28 -13.91 -26.57 -12.58
CA VAL A 28 -13.41 -25.19 -12.70
C VAL A 28 -13.80 -24.56 -14.03
N PHE A 29 -14.20 -23.30 -13.99
CA PHE A 29 -14.63 -22.49 -15.13
C PHE A 29 -14.13 -21.05 -14.94
N HIS A 30 -14.32 -20.18 -15.94
CA HIS A 30 -14.26 -18.75 -15.66
C HIS A 30 -15.42 -18.35 -14.74
N SER A 31 -15.15 -17.46 -13.79
CA SER A 31 -16.15 -16.94 -12.84
C SER A 31 -17.40 -16.41 -13.56
N PHE A 32 -17.21 -15.55 -14.56
CA PHE A 32 -18.31 -15.02 -15.37
C PHE A 32 -19.09 -16.10 -16.13
N CYS A 33 -18.40 -17.08 -16.72
CA CYS A 33 -19.05 -18.14 -17.49
C CYS A 33 -19.96 -19.00 -16.62
N ILE A 34 -19.48 -19.40 -15.43
CA ILE A 34 -20.26 -20.27 -14.55
C ILE A 34 -21.41 -19.53 -13.86
N LEU A 35 -21.23 -18.25 -13.49
CA LEU A 35 -22.30 -17.44 -12.93
C LEU A 35 -23.45 -17.29 -13.93
N ARG A 36 -23.15 -16.91 -15.18
CA ARG A 36 -24.15 -16.79 -16.25
C ARG A 36 -24.86 -18.12 -16.53
N TRP A 37 -24.14 -19.24 -16.48
CA TRP A 37 -24.77 -20.56 -16.61
C TRP A 37 -25.75 -20.84 -15.49
N LEU A 38 -25.39 -20.54 -14.23
CA LEU A 38 -26.21 -20.78 -13.05
C LEU A 38 -27.44 -19.86 -12.96
N GLU A 39 -27.45 -18.72 -13.65
CA GLU A 39 -28.67 -17.92 -13.84
C GLU A 39 -29.75 -18.71 -14.61
N LEU A 40 -29.33 -19.48 -15.63
CA LEU A 40 -30.22 -20.21 -16.53
C LEU A 40 -30.50 -21.66 -16.06
N SER A 41 -29.49 -22.32 -15.51
CA SER A 41 -29.55 -23.73 -15.12
C SER A 41 -28.82 -23.93 -13.79
N LYS A 42 -29.56 -24.35 -12.76
CA LYS A 42 -29.03 -24.61 -11.41
C LYS A 42 -28.26 -25.94 -11.32
N SER A 43 -27.34 -26.18 -12.25
CA SER A 43 -26.57 -27.43 -12.35
C SER A 43 -25.18 -27.24 -12.95
N CYS A 44 -24.24 -28.12 -12.62
CA CYS A 44 -22.90 -28.12 -13.21
C CYS A 44 -22.94 -28.54 -14.70
N PRO A 45 -22.29 -27.80 -15.62
CA PRO A 45 -22.24 -28.16 -17.05
C PRO A 45 -21.59 -29.52 -17.34
N LEU A 46 -20.68 -29.98 -16.47
CA LEU A 46 -19.90 -31.20 -16.69
C LEU A 46 -20.55 -32.44 -16.07
N CYS A 47 -20.92 -32.37 -14.79
CA CYS A 47 -21.44 -33.53 -14.07
C CYS A 47 -22.93 -33.47 -13.72
N ARG A 48 -23.63 -32.39 -14.12
CA ARG A 48 -25.08 -32.19 -13.91
C ARG A 48 -25.55 -32.20 -12.45
N ARG A 49 -24.63 -32.20 -11.47
CA ARG A 49 -24.98 -32.03 -10.06
C ARG A 49 -25.72 -30.69 -9.89
N ALA A 50 -26.85 -30.71 -9.19
CA ALA A 50 -27.60 -29.51 -8.87
C ALA A 50 -26.78 -28.61 -7.95
N MET A 51 -26.66 -27.32 -8.29
CA MET A 51 -25.84 -26.35 -7.59
C MET A 51 -26.50 -24.96 -7.67
N SER A 52 -26.35 -24.15 -6.63
CA SER A 52 -26.74 -22.74 -6.63
C SER A 52 -25.54 -21.80 -6.69
N GLU A 53 -25.77 -20.51 -6.96
CA GLU A 53 -24.72 -19.48 -7.02
C GLU A 53 -23.95 -19.34 -5.69
N ALA A 54 -24.62 -19.57 -4.56
CA ALA A 54 -24.02 -19.58 -3.24
C ALA A 54 -22.97 -20.69 -3.04
N GLU A 55 -22.89 -21.64 -3.98
CA GLU A 55 -21.97 -22.78 -3.93
C GLU A 55 -20.80 -22.64 -4.91
N VAL A 56 -20.64 -21.46 -5.50
CA VAL A 56 -19.51 -21.08 -6.35
C VAL A 56 -18.38 -20.54 -5.47
N VAL A 57 -17.20 -21.14 -5.60
CA VAL A 57 -15.97 -20.69 -4.94
C VAL A 57 -15.17 -19.87 -5.94
N THR A 58 -15.14 -18.55 -5.75
CA THR A 58 -14.47 -17.59 -6.66
C THR A 58 -13.05 -17.22 -6.23
N ARG A 59 -12.68 -17.49 -4.98
CA ARG A 59 -11.32 -17.27 -4.47
C ARG A 59 -10.60 -18.61 -4.37
N LEU A 60 -9.92 -18.97 -5.45
CA LEU A 60 -9.09 -20.16 -5.53
C LEU A 60 -7.63 -19.76 -5.28
N TYR A 61 -7.00 -20.37 -4.29
CA TYR A 61 -5.57 -20.20 -4.01
C TYR A 61 -4.85 -21.43 -4.55
N PHE A 62 -4.18 -21.28 -5.68
CA PHE A 62 -3.32 -22.32 -6.23
C PHE A 62 -2.01 -22.27 -5.46
N GLY A 63 -1.75 -23.28 -4.62
CA GLY A 63 -0.50 -23.39 -3.88
C GLY A 63 0.70 -23.42 -4.82
N GLU A 64 1.79 -22.78 -4.40
CA GLU A 64 3.03 -22.58 -5.16
C GLU A 64 3.67 -23.92 -5.57
N SER A 65 3.34 -24.46 -6.74
CA SER A 65 4.15 -25.53 -7.36
C SER A 65 4.01 -25.66 -8.88
N PHE A 66 3.63 -24.61 -9.61
CA PHE A 66 3.55 -24.64 -11.08
C PHE A 66 4.26 -23.45 -11.77
N TYR A 67 5.01 -22.63 -11.04
CA TYR A 67 5.86 -21.61 -11.65
C TYR A 67 7.09 -22.30 -12.24
N ASP A 68 7.12 -22.42 -13.57
CA ASP A 68 8.34 -22.73 -14.30
C ASP A 68 9.40 -21.65 -13.99
N GLU A 69 10.67 -22.03 -14.01
CA GLU A 69 11.82 -21.25 -13.59
C GLU A 69 11.99 -19.93 -14.38
N SER A 70 11.28 -19.79 -15.50
CA SER A 70 11.30 -18.62 -16.39
C SER A 70 10.53 -17.39 -15.89
N ASP A 71 9.59 -17.52 -14.95
CA ASP A 71 8.68 -16.42 -14.55
C ASP A 71 9.14 -15.64 -13.30
N ARG A 72 10.20 -16.13 -12.63
CA ARG A 72 10.82 -15.46 -11.47
C ARG A 72 11.40 -14.09 -11.84
N SER A 73 12.01 -13.98 -13.02
CA SER A 73 12.67 -12.76 -13.49
C SER A 73 11.70 -11.59 -13.69
N VAL A 74 10.48 -11.87 -14.16
CA VAL A 74 9.46 -10.84 -14.42
C VAL A 74 8.89 -10.28 -13.11
N ILE A 75 8.65 -11.14 -12.11
CA ILE A 75 8.15 -10.73 -10.79
C ILE A 75 9.24 -9.95 -10.03
N GLU A 76 10.49 -10.43 -10.07
CA GLU A 76 11.62 -9.76 -9.43
C GLU A 76 11.86 -8.36 -10.03
N ASP A 77 11.73 -8.21 -11.35
CA ASP A 77 11.84 -6.92 -12.04
C ASP A 77 10.73 -5.93 -11.66
N ASP A 78 9.46 -6.37 -11.57
CA ASP A 78 8.34 -5.48 -11.19
C ASP A 78 8.46 -5.03 -9.73
N ILE A 79 8.80 -5.95 -8.82
CA ILE A 79 9.02 -5.64 -7.41
C ILE A 79 10.21 -4.68 -7.27
N THR A 80 11.31 -4.94 -7.98
CA THR A 80 12.51 -4.09 -7.92
C THR A 80 12.22 -2.68 -8.43
N LYS A 81 11.48 -2.54 -9.53
CA LYS A 81 11.06 -1.22 -10.05
C LYS A 81 10.17 -0.47 -9.06
N LYS A 82 9.22 -1.14 -8.42
CA LYS A 82 8.36 -0.55 -7.38
C LYS A 82 9.16 -0.10 -6.16
N ILE A 83 10.13 -0.89 -5.72
CA ILE A 83 11.02 -0.52 -4.61
C ILE A 83 11.85 0.72 -4.98
N GLN A 84 12.45 0.72 -6.18
CA GLN A 84 13.29 1.83 -6.63
C GLN A 84 12.51 3.15 -6.74
N SER A 85 11.30 3.13 -7.30
CA SER A 85 10.48 4.35 -7.41
C SER A 85 10.05 4.86 -6.04
N ALA A 86 9.62 3.97 -5.13
CA ALA A 86 9.27 4.31 -3.76
C ALA A 86 10.47 4.92 -3.00
N GLN A 87 11.67 4.35 -3.16
CA GLN A 87 12.91 4.88 -2.57
C GLN A 87 13.27 6.27 -3.09
N VAL A 88 13.06 6.55 -4.39
CA VAL A 88 13.27 7.90 -4.95
C VAL A 88 12.31 8.90 -4.33
N GLN A 89 11.03 8.54 -4.21
CA GLN A 89 10.01 9.41 -3.63
C GLN A 89 10.27 9.70 -2.15
N LEU A 90 10.65 8.69 -1.37
CA LEU A 90 11.05 8.87 0.03
C LEU A 90 12.23 9.83 0.17
N ARG A 91 13.27 9.66 -0.66
CA ARG A 91 14.42 10.57 -0.65
C ARG A 91 14.06 12.01 -0.99
N TYR A 92 13.07 12.23 -1.86
CA TYR A 92 12.57 13.56 -2.17
C TYR A 92 11.91 14.20 -0.94
N GLU A 93 11.00 13.49 -0.28
CA GLU A 93 10.30 14.00 0.90
C GLU A 93 11.24 14.24 2.06
N GLU A 94 12.22 13.36 2.30
CA GLU A 94 13.25 13.59 3.32
C GLU A 94 14.04 14.88 3.08
N ARG A 95 14.37 15.21 1.83
CA ARG A 95 15.07 16.47 1.51
C ARG A 95 14.19 17.67 1.80
N LYS A 96 12.90 17.58 1.53
CA LYS A 96 11.93 18.64 1.83
C LYS A 96 11.80 18.85 3.33
N LEU A 97 11.64 17.76 4.08
CA LEU A 97 11.63 17.78 5.55
C LEU A 97 12.91 18.39 6.10
N ARG A 98 14.09 17.96 5.61
CA ARG A 98 15.39 18.51 6.04
C ARG A 98 15.52 20.03 5.83
N LYS A 99 14.85 20.61 4.83
CA LYS A 99 14.84 22.08 4.63
C LYS A 99 13.94 22.75 5.66
N ILE A 100 12.70 22.26 5.76
CA ILE A 100 11.71 22.79 6.71
C ILE A 100 12.23 22.72 8.15
N THR A 101 12.90 21.62 8.54
CA THR A 101 13.47 21.49 9.89
C THR A 101 14.56 22.50 10.15
N LYS A 102 15.44 22.77 9.18
CA LYS A 102 16.49 23.80 9.32
C LYS A 102 15.89 25.21 9.43
N ASP A 103 14.87 25.50 8.64
CA ASP A 103 14.19 26.80 8.68
C ASP A 103 13.45 26.98 10.02
N LEU A 104 12.84 25.92 10.55
CA LEU A 104 12.23 25.90 11.88
C LEU A 104 13.26 26.12 12.99
N GLU A 105 14.39 25.43 12.93
CA GLU A 105 15.49 25.59 13.89
C GLU A 105 16.04 27.02 13.87
N ALA A 106 16.21 27.63 12.68
CA ALA A 106 16.65 29.01 12.54
C ALA A 106 15.65 30.00 13.18
N CYS A 107 14.35 29.83 12.91
CA CYS A 107 13.30 30.66 13.50
C CYS A 107 13.24 30.50 15.03
N GLN A 108 13.43 29.26 15.51
CA GLN A 108 13.46 28.98 16.94
C GLN A 108 14.69 29.58 17.63
N GLN A 109 15.84 29.57 16.96
CA GLN A 109 17.05 30.23 17.42
C GLN A 109 16.85 31.74 17.54
N GLU A 110 16.21 32.37 16.56
CA GLU A 110 15.90 33.81 16.59
C GLU A 110 14.96 34.17 17.75
N LYS A 111 13.91 33.38 17.97
CA LYS A 111 13.03 33.53 19.13
C LYS A 111 13.81 33.39 20.45
N ASN A 112 14.67 32.39 20.57
CA ASN A 112 15.50 32.19 21.76
C ASN A 112 16.46 33.37 21.99
N ASN A 113 17.06 33.92 20.94
CA ASN A 113 17.90 35.11 21.02
C ASN A 113 17.11 36.34 21.51
N LEU A 114 15.90 36.57 20.99
CA LEU A 114 15.02 37.65 21.44
C LEU A 114 14.61 37.48 22.90
N LEU A 115 14.25 36.26 23.31
CA LEU A 115 13.94 35.94 24.71
C LEU A 115 15.14 36.22 25.62
N TRP A 116 16.34 35.81 25.22
CA TRP A 116 17.58 36.07 25.96
C TRP A 116 17.88 37.57 26.10
N ILE A 117 17.76 38.35 25.02
CA ILE A 117 17.93 39.81 25.05
C ILE A 117 16.92 40.46 26.02
N SER A 118 15.66 40.04 25.99
CA SER A 118 14.63 40.58 26.89
C SER A 118 14.89 40.28 28.36
N ALA A 119 15.40 39.09 28.69
CA ALA A 119 15.76 38.70 30.05
C ALA A 119 16.94 39.53 30.59
N ILE A 120 17.94 39.81 29.74
CA ILE A 120 19.10 40.64 30.12
C ILE A 120 18.71 42.10 30.32
N ALA A 121 17.87 42.66 29.44
CA ALA A 121 17.36 44.01 29.61
C ALA A 121 16.63 44.16 30.97
N GLY A 122 15.86 43.15 31.38
CA GLY A 122 15.28 43.07 32.72
C GLY A 122 16.34 43.11 33.82
N PHE A 123 17.40 42.30 33.71
CA PHE A 123 18.49 42.26 34.70
C PHE A 123 19.35 43.52 34.79
N ILE A 124 19.46 44.33 33.73
CA ILE A 124 20.24 45.59 33.72
C ILE A 124 19.38 46.77 34.19
N ILE A 125 18.11 46.81 33.79
CA ILE A 125 17.21 47.92 34.08
C ILE A 125 16.65 47.84 35.52
N LEU A 126 16.35 46.64 36.03
CA LEU A 126 15.79 46.47 37.39
C LEU A 126 16.71 46.99 38.50
N PRO A 127 18.03 46.67 38.52
CA PRO A 127 18.94 47.17 39.55
C PRO A 127 19.18 48.67 39.42
N PHE A 128 19.18 49.23 38.19
CA PHE A 128 19.34 50.66 37.97
C PHE A 128 18.14 51.45 38.49
N PHE A 129 16.93 50.91 38.33
CA PHE A 129 15.69 51.51 38.84
C PHE A 129 15.52 51.34 40.36
N LEU A 130 15.89 50.16 40.91
CA LEU A 130 15.86 49.90 42.35
C LEU A 130 16.92 50.72 43.11
N ARG A 131 18.10 50.92 42.53
CA ARG A 131 19.14 51.79 43.12
C ARG A 131 18.69 53.26 43.15
N ARG A 132 17.99 53.72 42.11
CA ARG A 132 17.42 55.07 42.05
C ARG A 132 16.25 55.30 43.02
N LEU A 133 15.54 54.24 43.44
CA LEU A 133 14.54 54.31 44.52
C LEU A 133 15.17 54.23 45.92
N SER A 134 16.32 53.56 46.06
CA SER A 134 17.09 53.50 47.33
C SER A 134 17.85 54.79 47.63
N ASP A 135 18.31 55.51 46.60
CA ASP A 135 19.02 56.81 46.75
C ASP A 135 18.04 58.00 46.86
N GLY A 136 16.73 57.73 46.96
CA GLY A 136 15.64 58.70 47.04
C GLY A 136 14.94 58.76 48.41
N GLN A 137 15.67 58.50 49.50
CA GLN A 137 15.25 58.77 50.89
C GLN A 137 16.29 59.63 51.60
#